data_AF-A0A3S8ULT1-F1
#
_entry.id   AF-A0A3S8ULT1-F1
#
_cell.length_a   1.000
_cell.length_b   1.000
_cell.length_c   1.000
_cell.angle_alpha   90.00
_cell.angle_beta   90.00
_cell.angle_gamma   90.00
#
_symmetry.space_group_name_H-M   'P 1'
#
loop_
_entity.id
_entity.type
_entity.pdbx_description
1 polymer ?
#
loop_
_entity_poly.entity_id
_entity_poly.type
_entity_poly.pdbx_seq_one_letter_code
_entity_poly.pdbx_strand_id
1 'polypeptide(L)'
;MKFVHQREHLNEDDIVVIECSQRCNIRLMNDANFRSFKNGGRHTYHGGHFEKFPAKITVPSTGFWNITIDTVTTRPISVTRKPTLTHKIKIIRRSSSKLG
;
A
#
# COMPACT_ATOMS: atom_id res chain seq x y z
N MET A 1 -6.34 0.89 -14.31
CA MET A 1 -6.79 0.65 -12.92
C MET A 1 -6.55 1.93 -12.12
N LYS A 2 -7.49 2.38 -11.27
CA LYS A 2 -7.32 3.62 -10.50
C LYS A 2 -6.89 3.25 -9.07
N PHE A 3 -5.74 3.76 -8.65
CA PHE A 3 -5.17 3.52 -7.33
C PHE A 3 -4.45 4.77 -6.82
N VAL A 4 -4.32 4.88 -5.51
CA VAL A 4 -3.36 5.78 -4.87
C VAL A 4 -1.98 5.13 -4.97
N HIS A 5 -0.94 5.93 -5.22
CA HIS A 5 0.45 5.47 -5.27
C HIS A 5 1.37 6.44 -4.52
N GLN A 6 2.23 5.88 -3.68
CA GLN A 6 3.35 6.58 -3.05
C GLN A 6 4.59 5.69 -3.15
N ARG A 7 5.73 6.26 -3.56
CA ARG A 7 7.03 5.59 -3.50
C ARG A 7 7.85 6.18 -2.37
N GLU A 8 8.44 5.33 -1.55
CA GLU A 8 9.14 5.74 -0.34
C GLU A 8 10.38 4.88 -0.10
N HIS A 9 11.43 5.46 0.49
CA HIS A 9 12.55 4.67 0.99
C HIS A 9 12.26 4.20 2.41
N LEU A 10 12.14 2.88 2.59
CA LEU A 10 11.83 2.25 3.86
C LEU A 10 12.99 1.36 4.30
N ASN A 11 13.20 1.27 5.61
CA ASN A 11 14.17 0.35 6.18
C ASN A 11 13.48 -0.98 6.48
N GLU A 12 14.27 -2.06 6.52
CA GLU A 12 13.82 -3.32 7.12
C GLU A 12 13.20 -3.06 8.50
N ASP A 13 12.14 -3.80 8.82
CA ASP A 13 11.35 -3.68 10.04
C ASP A 13 10.56 -2.38 10.26
N ASP A 14 10.69 -1.37 9.38
CA ASP A 14 9.76 -0.24 9.36
C ASP A 14 8.32 -0.76 9.23
N ILE A 15 7.37 -0.08 9.87
CA ILE A 15 5.95 -0.47 9.79
C ILE A 15 5.19 0.59 9.02
N VAL A 16 4.62 0.18 7.89
CA VAL A 16 3.68 1.00 7.11
C VAL A 16 2.29 0.80 7.71
N VAL A 17 1.76 1.87 8.31
CA VAL A 17 0.45 1.93 8.95
C VAL A 17 -0.50 2.70 8.04
N ILE A 18 -1.59 2.06 7.63
CA ILE A 18 -2.52 2.61 6.65
C ILE A 18 -3.93 2.62 7.21
N GLU A 19 -4.59 3.77 7.15
CA GLU A 19 -6.02 3.92 7.40
C GLU A 19 -6.75 4.14 6.08
N CYS A 20 -7.95 3.57 5.94
CA CYS A 20 -8.83 3.77 4.80
C CYS A 20 -10.29 3.85 5.24
N SER A 21 -11.09 4.66 4.55
CA SER A 21 -12.53 4.83 4.85
C SER A 21 -13.40 3.65 4.43
N GLN A 22 -12.84 2.69 3.69
CA GLN A 22 -13.53 1.51 3.17
C GLN A 22 -12.54 0.38 2.89
N ARG A 23 -13.05 -0.84 2.71
CA ARG A 23 -12.24 -2.01 2.32
C ARG A 23 -11.44 -1.74 1.05
N CYS A 24 -10.16 -2.07 1.09
CA CYS A 24 -9.23 -1.79 0.01
C CYS A 24 -8.16 -2.88 -0.10
N ASN A 25 -7.55 -2.96 -1.27
CA ASN A 25 -6.32 -3.71 -1.47
C ASN A 25 -5.15 -2.78 -1.19
N ILE A 26 -4.22 -3.26 -0.36
CA ILE A 26 -2.97 -2.57 -0.06
C ILE A 26 -1.83 -3.46 -0.54
N ARG A 27 -0.92 -2.90 -1.32
CA ARG A 27 0.28 -3.61 -1.81
C ARG A 27 1.53 -2.79 -1.58
N LEU A 28 2.54 -3.42 -1.01
CA LEU A 28 3.93 -2.98 -0.96
C LEU A 28 4.73 -3.78 -1.99
N MET A 29 5.38 -3.08 -2.91
CA MET A 29 6.13 -3.68 -4.01
C MET A 29 7.48 -2.98 -4.19
N ASN A 30 8.53 -3.71 -4.51
CA ASN A 30 9.72 -3.08 -5.08
C ASN A 30 9.43 -2.53 -6.49
N ASP A 31 10.37 -1.79 -7.08
CA ASP A 31 10.16 -1.14 -8.38
C ASP A 31 9.87 -2.12 -9.52
N ALA A 32 10.51 -3.30 -9.53
CA ALA A 32 10.32 -4.31 -10.57
C ALA A 32 8.91 -4.91 -10.53
N ASN A 33 8.43 -5.25 -9.33
CA ASN A 33 7.07 -5.73 -9.10
C ASN A 33 6.03 -4.64 -9.41
N PHE A 34 6.28 -3.39 -9.02
CA PHE A 34 5.36 -2.28 -9.33
C PHE A 34 5.25 -2.01 -10.83
N ARG A 35 6.37 -2.07 -11.57
CA ARG A 35 6.35 -1.99 -13.04
C ARG A 35 5.50 -3.10 -13.65
N SER A 36 5.66 -4.33 -13.17
CA SER A 36 4.88 -5.48 -13.63
C SER A 36 3.39 -5.32 -13.29
N PHE A 37 3.05 -4.89 -12.07
CA PHE A 37 1.68 -4.57 -11.65
C PHE A 37 1.01 -3.53 -12.56
N LYS A 38 1.69 -2.41 -12.86
CA LYS A 38 1.15 -1.36 -13.74
C LYS A 38 0.86 -1.87 -15.15
N ASN A 39 1.66 -2.82 -15.63
CA ASN A 39 1.50 -3.42 -16.96
C ASN A 39 0.52 -4.61 -16.98
N GLY A 40 -0.15 -4.92 -15.85
CA GLY A 40 -1.02 -6.10 -15.73
C GLY A 40 -0.28 -7.43 -15.73
N GLY A 41 1.05 -7.40 -15.56
CA GLY A 41 1.90 -8.58 -15.48
C GLY A 41 1.89 -9.24 -14.11
N ARG A 42 2.46 -10.44 -14.06
CA ARG A 42 2.68 -11.19 -12.82
C ARG A 42 3.64 -10.42 -11.93
N HIS A 43 3.28 -10.26 -10.66
CA HIS A 43 4.07 -9.55 -9.65
C HIS A 43 3.80 -10.15 -8.28
N THR A 44 4.71 -9.87 -7.35
CA THR A 44 4.59 -10.22 -5.93
C THR A 44 4.49 -8.94 -5.10
N TYR A 45 3.88 -9.04 -3.92
CA TYR A 45 3.70 -7.91 -3.03
C TYR A 45 3.53 -8.35 -1.58
N HIS A 46 3.81 -7.42 -0.66
CA HIS A 46 3.45 -7.55 0.76
C HIS A 46 2.14 -6.79 1.00
N GLY A 47 1.18 -7.39 1.69
CA GLY A 47 -0.15 -6.81 1.92
C GLY A 47 -1.26 -7.77 1.50
N GLY A 48 -2.38 -7.23 1.03
CA GLY A 48 -3.58 -8.01 0.73
C GLY A 48 -4.85 -7.17 0.72
N HIS A 49 -5.98 -7.86 0.89
CA HIS A 49 -7.29 -7.24 1.06
C HIS A 49 -7.53 -6.94 2.54
N PHE A 50 -7.79 -5.67 2.87
CA PHE A 50 -8.04 -5.24 4.25
C PHE A 50 -9.46 -4.69 4.39
N GLU A 51 -10.14 -5.16 5.43
CA GLU A 51 -11.48 -4.69 5.81
C GLU A 51 -11.48 -3.94 7.15
N LYS A 52 -10.43 -4.13 7.96
CA LYS A 52 -10.25 -3.50 9.27
C LYS A 52 -9.00 -2.63 9.25
N PHE A 53 -9.08 -1.44 9.83
CA PHE A 53 -8.02 -0.44 9.85
C PHE A 53 -7.72 0.02 11.28
N PRO A 54 -6.46 0.40 11.59
CA PRO A 54 -5.34 0.55 10.66
C PRO A 54 -4.73 -0.80 10.22
N ALA A 55 -4.46 -0.93 8.93
CA ALA A 55 -3.65 -2.01 8.38
C ALA A 55 -2.17 -1.74 8.70
N LYS A 56 -1.43 -2.76 9.08
CA LYS A 56 0.00 -2.66 9.40
C LYS A 56 0.77 -3.67 8.57
N ILE A 57 1.74 -3.20 7.80
CA ILE A 57 2.60 -4.04 6.96
C ILE A 57 4.05 -3.77 7.37
N THR A 58 4.74 -4.83 7.83
CA THR A 58 6.17 -4.77 8.11
C THR A 58 6.95 -4.79 6.82
N VAL A 59 7.93 -3.90 6.69
CA VAL A 59 8.81 -3.82 5.54
C VAL A 59 9.82 -4.97 5.63
N PRO A 60 9.89 -5.84 4.61
CA PRO A 60 10.68 -7.07 4.69
C PRO A 60 12.18 -6.86 4.47
N SER A 61 12.58 -5.72 3.89
CA SER A 61 13.98 -5.38 3.61
C SER A 61 14.12 -3.89 3.31
N THR A 62 15.30 -3.33 3.60
CA THR A 62 15.63 -1.94 3.28
C THR A 62 15.62 -1.69 1.77
N GLY A 63 15.03 -0.58 1.34
CA GLY A 63 15.06 -0.13 -0.05
C GLY A 63 13.86 0.74 -0.44
N PHE A 64 13.71 0.96 -1.75
CA PHE A 64 12.55 1.67 -2.28
C PHE A 64 11.34 0.75 -2.45
N TRP A 65 10.23 1.19 -1.86
CA TRP A 65 8.95 0.49 -1.90
C TRP A 65 7.87 1.38 -2.50
N ASN A 66 7.02 0.77 -3.31
CA ASN A 66 5.83 1.35 -3.92
C ASN A 66 4.62 0.86 -3.14
N ILE A 67 3.92 1.79 -2.52
CA ILE A 67 2.69 1.59 -1.76
C ILE A 67 1.52 1.91 -2.68
N THR A 68 0.65 0.94 -2.93
CA THR A 68 -0.59 1.16 -3.68
C THR A 68 -1.81 0.86 -2.84
N ILE A 69 -2.84 1.71 -2.95
CA ILE A 69 -4.15 1.51 -2.33
C ILE A 69 -5.22 1.61 -3.41
N ASP A 70 -6.02 0.56 -3.58
CA ASP A 70 -7.17 0.55 -4.49
C ASP A 70 -8.40 -0.05 -3.83
N THR A 71 -9.56 0.42 -4.26
CA THR A 71 -10.84 -0.15 -3.82
C THR A 71 -11.42 -0.96 -4.95
N VAL A 72 -11.97 -2.12 -4.62
CA VAL A 72 -12.79 -2.87 -5.55
C VAL A 72 -14.17 -2.22 -5.57
N THR A 73 -14.34 -1.18 -6.39
CA THR A 73 -15.67 -0.59 -6.62
C THR A 73 -16.48 -1.55 -7.48
N THR A 74 -17.46 -2.23 -6.87
CA THR A 74 -18.39 -3.14 -7.56
C THR A 74 -19.60 -2.44 -8.17
N ARG A 75 -19.73 -1.11 -8.02
CA ARG A 75 -20.85 -0.33 -8.54
C ARG A 75 -20.38 0.74 -9.52
N PRO A 76 -21.10 0.99 -10.62
CA PRO A 76 -20.93 2.20 -11.42
C PRO A 76 -21.06 3.40 -10.48
N ILE A 77 -20.00 4.20 -10.38
CA ILE A 77 -20.07 5.44 -9.62
C ILE A 77 -21.00 6.37 -10.38
N SER A 78 -22.18 6.65 -9.82
CA SER A 78 -23.05 7.71 -10.33
C SER A 78 -22.23 9.00 -10.45
N VAL A 79 -22.28 9.65 -11.61
CA VAL A 79 -21.51 10.86 -11.97
C VAL A 79 -21.68 12.01 -10.96
N THR A 80 -22.75 11.97 -10.15
CA THR A 80 -23.09 12.98 -9.14
C THR A 80 -22.57 12.71 -7.72
N ARG A 81 -22.07 11.50 -7.40
CA ARG A 81 -21.50 11.21 -6.07
C ARG A 81 -20.30 10.28 -6.22
N LYS A 82 -19.10 10.86 -6.36
CA LYS A 82 -17.85 10.10 -6.24
C LYS A 82 -17.59 9.84 -4.76
N PRO A 83 -17.72 8.60 -4.25
CA PRO A 83 -17.18 8.28 -2.94
C PRO A 83 -15.65 8.40 -3.05
N THR A 84 -15.10 9.52 -2.60
CA THR A 84 -13.65 9.70 -2.52
C THR A 84 -13.13 8.76 -1.45
N LEU A 85 -12.25 7.83 -1.82
CA LEU A 85 -11.51 7.04 -0.85
C LEU A 85 -10.64 7.99 -0.02
N THR A 86 -10.98 8.14 1.26
CA THR A 86 -10.09 8.82 2.22
C THR A 86 -9.12 7.79 2.75
N HIS A 87 -7.83 8.13 2.75
CA HIS A 87 -6.76 7.26 3.24
C HIS A 87 -5.70 8.09 3.95
N LYS A 88 -4.95 7.45 4.83
CA LYS A 88 -3.78 8.03 5.51
C LYS A 88 -2.67 7.00 5.59
N ILE A 89 -1.46 7.39 5.23
CA ILE A 89 -0.26 6.56 5.32
C ILE A 89 0.63 7.16 6.40
N LYS A 90 1.02 6.33 7.37
CA LYS A 90 2.00 6.69 8.42
C LYS A 90 3.09 5.62 8.45
N ILE A 91 4.34 6.06 8.52
CA ILE A 91 5.48 5.16 8.65
C ILE A 91 5.98 5.25 10.08
N ILE A 92 6.05 4.10 10.76
CA ILE A 92 6.74 3.97 12.04
C ILE A 92 8.13 3.47 11.73
N ARG A 93 9.11 4.36 11.86
CA ARG A 93 10.52 4.03 11.64
C ARG A 93 11.00 3.16 12.81
N ARG A 94 11.49 1.96 12.52
CA ARG A 94 12.13 1.12 13.53
C ARG A 94 13.63 1.38 13.39
N SER A 95 14.18 2.09 14.36
CA SER A 95 15.62 2.33 14.42
C SER A 95 16.32 0.98 14.45
N SER A 96 17.28 0.77 13.55
CA SER A 96 18.21 -0.36 13.56
C SER A 96 19.11 -0.28 14.78
N SER A 97 18.56 -0.53 15.97
CA SER A 97 19.29 -0.66 17.22
C SER A 97 19.72 -2.11 17.40
N LYS A 98 20.62 -2.55 16.51
CA LYS A 98 21.57 -3.67 16.68
C LYS A 98 22.71 -3.33 15.71
N LEU A 99 23.94 -2.91 16.05
CA LEU A 99 24.81 -3.18 17.19
C LEU A 99 24.65 -4.61 17.71
N GLY A 100 25.22 -5.51 16.93
CA GLY A 100 25.58 -6.88 17.26
C GLY A 100 26.69 -7.29 16.31
#